data_AF-A0A8C7DBI7-F1
#
_entry.id   AF-A0A8C7DBI7-F1
#
_cell.length_a   1.000
_cell.length_b   1.000
_cell.length_c   1.000
_cell.angle_alpha   90.00
_cell.angle_beta   90.00
_cell.angle_gamma   90.00
#
_symmetry.space_group_name_H-M   'P 1'
#
loop_
_entity.id
_entity.type
_entity.pdbx_description
1 polymer ?
#
loop_
_entity_poly.entity_id
_entity_poly.type
_entity_poly.pdbx_seq_one_letter_code
_entity_poly.pdbx_strand_id
1 'polypeptide(L)'
;SGVVYTKKKHLYLPFCSLGFVDMQTEKCDLIENVGAIPFLDYKHFASRIFFPDVRRSRAQNRDAVKVQPDESCQALSRLIRDQVFLTSFVHALEEQKNFNVKEKCAVASLLTVSLHGDLPYLTQVMEELLRALMEQPSNSQPKLMLRRTESIVEKLLTNWMSICLYGFLRESVGQPLFLLVCALTQQMSKGPVDSVTEKALYTLNEDWLLWQAQDFSPMVHTLSSFIEPLEVSALDCDTVEQVKEKILLAFKTKFGFPYNIPLRQMHIGQFVPLKEVDASSGVLGEVTMLNTLKHYKRKYTVGQKSI
;
A
#
# COMPACT_ATOMS: atom_id res chain seq x y z
N SER A 1 -30.83 -37.45 15.24
CA SER A 1 -29.49 -36.90 15.53
C SER A 1 -28.38 -37.42 14.61
N GLY A 2 -28.46 -38.63 14.03
CA GLY A 2 -27.42 -39.18 13.14
C GLY A 2 -27.38 -38.70 11.68
N VAL A 3 -28.47 -38.11 11.15
CA VAL A 3 -28.57 -37.71 9.71
C VAL A 3 -28.02 -36.29 9.43
N VAL A 4 -27.93 -35.44 10.46
CA VAL A 4 -27.42 -34.06 10.33
C VAL A 4 -25.88 -34.02 10.36
N TYR A 5 -25.25 -34.94 11.08
CA TYR A 5 -23.79 -35.06 11.15
C TYR A 5 -23.16 -35.61 9.86
N THR A 6 -23.84 -36.52 9.16
CA THR A 6 -23.37 -37.07 7.88
C THR A 6 -23.44 -36.05 6.75
N LYS A 7 -24.49 -35.22 6.68
CA LYS A 7 -24.59 -34.14 5.67
C LYS A 7 -23.52 -33.04 5.83
N LYS A 8 -23.18 -32.64 7.07
CA LYS A 8 -22.08 -31.69 7.29
C LYS A 8 -20.73 -32.30 6.88
N LYS A 9 -20.43 -33.55 7.25
CA LYS A 9 -19.20 -34.22 6.83
C LYS A 9 -19.04 -34.26 5.30
N HIS A 10 -20.11 -34.55 4.55
CA HIS A 10 -20.08 -34.59 3.09
C HIS A 10 -19.87 -33.22 2.41
N LEU A 11 -20.19 -32.10 3.07
CA LEU A 11 -19.89 -30.76 2.54
C LEU A 11 -18.48 -30.29 2.91
N TYR A 12 -17.96 -30.59 4.09
CA TYR A 12 -16.63 -30.12 4.51
C TYR A 12 -15.48 -30.95 3.93
N LEU A 13 -15.68 -32.26 3.73
CA LEU A 13 -14.63 -33.15 3.21
C LEU A 13 -14.09 -32.73 1.83
N PRO A 14 -14.93 -32.38 0.83
CA PRO A 14 -14.46 -31.92 -0.47
C PRO A 14 -13.66 -30.61 -0.39
N PHE A 15 -14.15 -29.62 0.37
CA PHE A 15 -13.46 -28.34 0.54
C PHE A 15 -12.14 -28.49 1.31
N CYS A 16 -12.10 -29.34 2.34
CA CYS A 16 -10.89 -29.61 3.10
C CYS A 16 -9.87 -30.43 2.27
N SER A 17 -10.34 -31.38 1.45
CA SER A 17 -9.47 -32.11 0.52
C SER A 17 -8.94 -31.22 -0.60
N LEU A 18 -9.76 -30.30 -1.12
CA LEU A 18 -9.34 -29.38 -2.16
C LEU A 18 -8.33 -28.38 -1.61
N GLY A 19 -8.61 -27.76 -0.46
CA GLY A 19 -7.66 -26.85 0.20
C GLY A 19 -6.34 -27.53 0.60
N PHE A 20 -6.37 -28.81 0.97
CA PHE A 20 -5.17 -29.59 1.23
C PHE A 20 -4.38 -29.92 -0.05
N VAL A 21 -5.08 -30.30 -1.13
CA VAL A 21 -4.46 -30.55 -2.43
C VAL A 21 -3.86 -29.27 -3.00
N ASP A 22 -4.57 -28.15 -2.93
CA ASP A 22 -4.06 -26.84 -3.34
C ASP A 22 -2.78 -26.48 -2.59
N MET A 23 -2.76 -26.66 -1.26
CA MET A 23 -1.57 -26.42 -0.44
C MET A 23 -0.38 -27.33 -0.81
N GLN A 24 -0.62 -28.59 -1.17
CA GLN A 24 0.43 -29.54 -1.55
C GLN A 24 0.91 -29.39 -3.00
N THR A 25 0.06 -28.85 -3.87
CA THR A 25 0.33 -28.75 -5.32
C THR A 25 0.68 -27.33 -5.76
N GLU A 26 0.62 -26.36 -4.84
CA GLU A 26 1.02 -24.99 -5.09
C GLU A 26 2.49 -24.92 -5.50
N LYS A 27 2.72 -24.58 -6.77
CA LYS A 27 4.06 -24.31 -7.31
C LYS A 27 4.49 -22.90 -6.90
N CYS A 28 5.73 -22.77 -6.47
CA CYS A 28 6.39 -21.47 -6.28
C CYS A 28 6.72 -20.84 -7.63
N ASP A 29 5.71 -20.36 -8.36
CA ASP A 29 5.90 -19.50 -9.53
C ASP A 29 6.13 -18.04 -9.07
N LEU A 30 6.98 -17.88 -8.04
CA LEU A 30 7.30 -16.58 -7.45
C LEU A 30 8.27 -15.84 -8.39
N ILE A 31 8.06 -14.54 -8.54
CA ILE A 31 8.73 -13.69 -9.54
C ILE A 31 10.26 -13.84 -9.50
N GLU A 32 10.81 -14.58 -10.45
CA GLU A 32 12.27 -14.74 -10.57
C GLU A 32 12.94 -13.53 -11.24
N ASN A 33 12.18 -12.73 -12.00
CA ASN A 33 12.70 -11.56 -12.73
C ASN A 33 11.83 -10.32 -12.50
N VAL A 34 11.97 -9.69 -11.33
CA VAL A 34 11.60 -8.28 -11.21
C VAL A 34 12.71 -7.48 -11.90
N GLY A 35 12.36 -6.69 -12.92
CA GLY A 35 13.29 -5.73 -13.53
C GLY A 35 13.73 -4.63 -12.56
N ALA A 36 13.83 -3.38 -13.04
CA ALA A 36 14.18 -2.28 -12.14
C ALA A 36 13.08 -2.05 -11.08
N ILE A 37 13.46 -2.11 -9.79
CA ILE A 37 12.55 -1.82 -8.69
C ILE A 37 12.16 -0.34 -8.74
N PRO A 38 10.86 -0.01 -8.68
CA PRO A 38 10.38 1.37 -8.75
C PRO A 38 10.57 2.10 -7.41
N PHE A 39 11.82 2.30 -7.00
CA PHE A 39 12.16 3.09 -5.82
C PHE A 39 11.66 4.53 -5.99
N LEU A 40 11.11 5.08 -4.90
CA LEU A 40 10.93 6.52 -4.82
C LEU A 40 12.30 7.18 -4.73
N ASP A 41 12.46 8.32 -5.39
CA ASP A 41 13.60 9.18 -5.11
C ASP A 41 13.59 9.64 -3.63
N TYR A 42 14.75 10.11 -3.18
CA TYR A 42 14.94 10.47 -1.78
C TYR A 42 13.94 11.53 -1.30
N LYS A 43 13.67 12.56 -2.12
CA LYS A 43 12.74 13.65 -1.75
C LYS A 43 11.33 13.13 -1.52
N HIS A 44 10.82 12.24 -2.37
CA HIS A 44 9.48 11.68 -2.21
C HIS A 44 9.42 10.65 -1.09
N PHE A 45 10.48 9.87 -0.89
CA PHE A 45 10.61 8.96 0.24
C PHE A 45 10.58 9.71 1.58
N ALA A 46 11.46 10.71 1.76
CA ALA A 46 11.54 11.51 2.98
C ALA A 46 10.22 12.26 3.25
N SER A 47 9.64 12.89 2.22
CA SER A 47 8.35 13.57 2.33
C SER A 47 7.22 12.65 2.81
N ARG A 48 7.17 11.39 2.34
CA ARG A 48 6.18 10.38 2.77
C ARG A 48 6.30 10.04 4.26
N ILE A 49 7.52 9.99 4.78
CA ILE A 49 7.79 9.60 6.17
C ILE A 49 7.59 10.79 7.12
N PHE A 50 8.02 11.97 6.70
CA PHE A 50 7.93 13.19 7.50
C PHE A 50 6.48 13.70 7.60
N PHE A 51 5.71 13.59 6.50
CA PHE A 51 4.36 14.15 6.41
C PHE A 51 3.36 13.15 5.81
N PRO A 52 3.04 12.02 6.50
CA PRO A 52 2.15 10.99 5.97
C PRO A 52 0.72 11.50 5.68
N ASP A 53 0.22 12.44 6.50
CA ASP A 53 -1.16 12.95 6.41
C ASP A 53 -1.38 13.98 5.29
N VAL A 54 -0.34 14.69 4.85
CA VAL A 54 -0.45 15.80 3.87
C VAL A 54 -0.92 15.29 2.49
N ARG A 55 -0.78 13.98 2.25
CA ARG A 55 -1.23 13.29 1.04
C ARG A 55 -2.74 13.32 0.81
N ARG A 56 -3.53 13.42 1.88
CA ARG A 56 -4.99 13.49 1.73
C ARG A 56 -5.48 14.84 1.22
N SER A 57 -4.63 15.88 1.24
CA SER A 57 -5.09 17.25 1.00
C SER A 57 -4.56 17.90 -0.27
N ARG A 58 -3.38 17.55 -0.81
CA ARG A 58 -2.89 18.14 -2.08
C ARG A 58 -1.91 17.20 -2.80
N ALA A 59 -2.15 16.97 -4.08
CA ALA A 59 -1.10 16.62 -5.03
C ALA A 59 -0.06 17.75 -4.99
N GLN A 60 1.05 17.51 -4.29
CA GLN A 60 2.11 18.49 -4.10
C GLN A 60 2.99 18.56 -5.35
N ASN A 61 2.38 18.92 -6.47
CA ASN A 61 3.05 19.66 -7.54
C ASN A 61 2.85 21.13 -7.21
N ARG A 62 3.69 21.66 -6.33
CA ARG A 62 4.07 23.06 -6.42
C ARG A 62 5.51 23.05 -6.89
N ASP A 63 5.71 23.50 -8.13
CA ASP A 63 7.00 23.98 -8.56
C ASP A 63 7.58 24.83 -7.44
N ALA A 64 8.82 24.55 -7.06
CA ALA A 64 9.58 25.34 -6.12
C ALA A 64 9.75 26.73 -6.74
N VAL A 65 8.76 27.61 -6.52
CA VAL A 65 8.98 29.04 -6.61
C VAL A 65 10.16 29.30 -5.68
N LYS A 66 11.28 29.75 -6.24
CA LYS A 66 12.41 30.27 -5.46
C LYS A 66 11.91 31.51 -4.72
N VAL A 67 11.22 31.29 -3.62
CA VAL A 67 10.92 32.34 -2.65
C VAL A 67 12.26 32.64 -2.00
N GLN A 68 12.80 33.82 -2.27
CA GLN A 68 13.96 34.31 -1.53
C GLN A 68 13.56 34.29 -0.05
N PRO A 69 14.35 33.65 0.84
CA PRO A 69 14.02 33.64 2.26
C PRO A 69 14.02 35.09 2.75
N ASP A 70 12.88 35.53 3.26
CA ASP A 70 12.76 36.85 3.88
C ASP A 70 13.72 36.97 5.08
N GLU A 71 13.95 38.20 5.54
CA GLU A 71 14.85 38.46 6.67
C GLU A 71 14.42 37.68 7.93
N SER A 72 13.12 37.44 8.10
CA SER A 72 12.55 36.67 9.20
C SER A 72 12.93 35.18 9.15
N CYS A 73 12.90 34.55 7.97
CA CYS A 73 13.34 33.17 7.76
C CYS A 73 14.83 33.01 8.07
N GLN A 74 15.64 34.01 7.69
CA GLN A 74 17.08 33.99 8.00
C GLN A 74 17.33 34.14 9.50
N ALA A 75 16.62 35.05 10.17
CA ALA A 75 16.71 35.20 11.63
C ALA A 75 16.28 33.92 12.36
N LEU A 76 15.17 33.30 11.96
CA LEU A 76 14.73 32.02 12.51
C LEU A 76 15.74 30.90 12.27
N SER A 77 16.34 30.84 11.08
CA SER A 77 17.38 29.85 10.77
C SER A 77 18.60 30.00 11.69
N ARG A 78 18.99 31.23 12.05
CA ARG A 78 20.06 31.48 13.03
C ARG A 78 19.66 31.00 14.43
N LEU A 79 18.43 31.27 14.86
CA LEU A 79 17.92 30.83 16.16
C LEU A 79 17.89 29.30 16.26
N ILE A 80 17.38 28.60 15.25
CA ILE A 80 17.32 27.13 15.24
C ILE A 80 18.73 26.50 15.25
N ARG A 81 19.75 27.21 14.79
CA ARG A 81 21.17 26.78 14.85
C ARG A 81 21.84 27.04 16.20
N ASP A 82 21.18 27.73 17.12
CA ASP A 82 21.63 27.85 18.50
C ASP A 82 21.09 26.66 19.32
N GLN A 83 22.00 25.84 19.85
CA GLN A 83 21.63 24.59 20.52
C GLN A 83 20.77 24.85 21.77
N VAL A 84 21.11 25.87 22.56
CA VAL A 84 20.41 26.21 23.80
C VAL A 84 19.00 26.69 23.52
N PHE A 85 18.83 27.55 22.52
CA PHE A 85 17.53 28.00 22.05
C PHE A 85 16.70 26.81 21.56
N LEU A 86 17.25 25.96 20.70
CA LEU A 86 16.48 24.89 20.06
C LEU A 86 16.02 23.84 21.07
N THR A 87 16.87 23.42 22.01
CA THR A 87 16.47 22.47 23.06
C THR A 87 15.44 23.10 23.99
N SER A 88 15.63 24.35 24.42
CA SER A 88 14.65 25.09 25.23
C SER A 88 13.31 25.26 24.52
N PHE A 89 13.33 25.55 23.22
CA PHE A 89 12.15 25.68 22.38
C PHE A 89 11.36 24.38 22.32
N VAL A 90 12.03 23.24 22.10
CA VAL A 90 11.39 21.91 22.07
C VAL A 90 10.76 21.60 23.43
N HIS A 91 11.48 21.79 24.53
CA HIS A 91 10.93 21.54 25.88
C HIS A 91 9.73 22.45 26.19
N ALA A 92 9.82 23.74 25.89
CA ALA A 92 8.75 24.69 26.13
C ALA A 92 7.46 24.35 25.35
N LEU A 93 7.58 23.81 24.14
CA LEU A 93 6.44 23.32 23.36
C LEU A 93 5.81 22.06 23.98
N GLU A 94 6.62 21.10 24.41
CA GLU A 94 6.12 19.84 24.97
C GLU A 94 5.44 19.98 26.33
N GLU A 95 5.79 21.01 27.10
CA GLU A 95 5.14 21.33 28.37
C GLU A 95 3.72 21.90 28.20
N GLN A 96 3.36 22.36 26.99
CA GLN A 96 2.04 22.92 26.74
C GLN A 96 0.97 21.82 26.74
N LYS A 97 -0.03 21.94 27.63
CA LYS A 97 -1.12 20.94 27.77
C LYS A 97 -1.92 20.68 26.49
N ASN A 98 -2.01 21.68 25.61
CA ASN A 98 -2.78 21.58 24.37
C ASN A 98 -1.95 21.08 23.19
N PHE A 99 -0.65 20.79 23.38
CA PHE A 99 0.26 20.40 22.31
C PHE A 99 0.22 18.90 22.06
N ASN A 100 -0.53 18.51 21.04
CA ASN A 100 -0.87 17.11 20.78
C ASN A 100 0.21 16.38 19.96
N VAL A 101 0.10 15.05 19.87
CA VAL A 101 1.06 14.19 19.16
C VAL A 101 1.22 14.57 17.69
N LYS A 102 0.16 15.03 17.02
CA LYS A 102 0.22 15.46 15.62
C LYS A 102 1.06 16.72 15.45
N GLU A 103 0.91 17.69 16.35
CA GLU A 103 1.70 18.93 16.35
C GLU A 103 3.17 18.65 16.69
N LYS A 104 3.43 17.78 17.67
CA LYS A 104 4.79 17.27 17.98
C LYS A 104 5.44 16.65 16.74
N CYS A 105 4.70 15.81 16.02
CA CYS A 105 5.22 15.18 14.81
C CYS A 105 5.48 16.17 13.67
N ALA A 106 4.63 17.19 13.54
CA ALA A 106 4.79 18.25 12.57
C ALA A 106 6.04 19.09 12.87
N VAL A 107 6.25 19.52 14.12
CA VAL A 107 7.44 20.27 14.53
C VAL A 107 8.71 19.47 14.32
N ALA A 108 8.75 18.21 14.75
CA ALA A 108 9.89 17.33 14.51
C ALA A 108 10.24 17.22 13.02
N SER A 109 9.22 17.09 12.16
CA SER A 109 9.41 16.95 10.71
C SER A 109 9.85 18.26 10.05
N LEU A 110 9.33 19.40 10.50
CA LEU A 110 9.78 20.73 10.05
C LEU A 110 11.21 21.02 10.49
N LEU A 111 11.59 20.69 11.73
CA LEU A 111 12.95 20.80 12.23
C LEU A 111 13.91 19.92 11.43
N THR A 112 13.50 18.68 11.13
CA THR A 112 14.29 17.77 10.30
C THR A 112 14.57 18.37 8.92
N VAL A 113 13.54 18.91 8.25
CA VAL A 113 13.70 19.54 6.93
C VAL A 113 14.57 20.80 7.01
N SER A 114 14.37 21.61 8.05
CA SER A 114 15.11 22.87 8.25
C SER A 114 16.60 22.63 8.52
N LEU A 115 16.93 21.54 9.22
CA LEU A 115 18.28 21.14 9.58
C LEU A 115 18.85 20.04 8.66
N HIS A 116 18.16 19.69 7.57
CA HIS A 116 18.59 18.61 6.68
C HIS A 116 19.97 18.84 6.05
N GLY A 117 20.33 20.12 5.84
CA GLY A 117 21.65 20.52 5.34
C GLY A 117 22.79 20.44 6.36
N ASP A 118 22.49 20.17 7.64
CA ASP A 118 23.45 20.07 8.74
C ASP A 118 23.08 18.91 9.67
N LEU A 119 23.20 17.68 9.13
CA LEU A 119 22.91 16.45 9.86
C LEU A 119 23.79 16.23 11.11
N PRO A 120 25.07 16.65 11.15
CA PRO A 120 25.86 16.60 12.38
C PRO A 120 25.22 17.40 13.51
N TYR A 121 24.81 18.65 13.25
CA TYR A 121 24.11 19.46 14.25
C TYR A 121 22.76 18.86 14.66
N LEU A 122 21.96 18.39 13.68
CA LEU A 122 20.69 17.71 13.99
C LEU A 122 20.89 16.51 14.91
N THR A 123 21.95 15.72 14.68
CA THR A 123 22.28 14.55 15.49
C THR A 123 22.64 14.97 16.91
N GLN A 124 23.47 15.99 17.08
CA GLN A 124 23.84 16.53 18.39
C GLN A 124 22.62 17.01 19.19
N VAL A 125 21.72 17.77 18.55
CA VAL A 125 20.48 18.23 19.20
C VAL A 125 19.59 17.05 19.58
N MET A 126 19.45 16.07 18.69
CA MET A 126 18.64 14.87 18.96
C MET A 126 19.20 14.05 20.12
N GLU A 127 20.53 13.88 20.22
CA GLU A 127 21.18 13.20 21.35
C GLU A 127 20.91 13.91 22.68
N GLU A 128 20.99 15.25 22.69
CA GLU A 128 20.70 16.06 23.88
C GLU A 128 19.24 15.88 24.32
N LEU A 129 18.30 15.99 23.38
CA LEU A 129 16.88 15.80 23.65
C LEU A 129 16.54 14.36 24.09
N LEU A 130 17.23 13.35 23.53
CA LEU A 130 17.05 11.95 23.95
C LEU A 130 17.57 11.73 25.37
N ARG A 131 18.71 12.32 25.72
CA ARG A 131 19.25 12.28 27.09
C ARG A 131 18.28 12.92 28.07
N ALA A 132 17.77 14.11 27.74
CA ALA A 132 16.75 14.78 28.54
C ALA A 132 15.48 13.92 28.69
N LEU A 133 15.03 13.25 27.61
CA LEU A 133 13.90 12.32 27.67
C LEU A 133 14.18 11.13 28.62
N MET A 134 15.40 10.58 28.63
CA MET A 134 15.80 9.49 29.53
C MET A 134 15.81 9.90 31.00
N GLU A 135 16.06 11.17 31.29
CA GLU A 135 16.12 11.71 32.65
C GLU A 135 14.74 12.12 33.19
N GLN A 136 13.69 12.13 32.37
CA GLN A 136 12.34 12.52 32.79
C GLN A 136 11.75 11.54 33.83
N PRO A 137 11.12 12.04 34.92
CA PRO A 137 10.53 11.19 35.97
C PRO A 137 9.41 10.26 35.47
N SER A 138 8.68 10.69 34.42
CA SER A 138 7.63 9.90 33.78
C SER A 138 8.16 8.65 33.07
N ASN A 139 9.47 8.60 32.78
CA ASN A 139 10.15 7.50 32.09
C ASN A 139 10.87 6.56 33.07
N SER A 140 10.29 6.38 34.26
CA SER A 140 10.82 5.52 35.33
C SER A 140 10.93 4.02 34.98
N GLN A 141 10.30 3.58 33.88
CA GLN A 141 10.43 2.23 33.34
C GLN A 141 11.21 2.24 32.00
N PRO A 142 12.55 2.03 32.02
CA PRO A 142 13.39 2.12 30.82
C PRO A 142 12.95 1.23 29.67
N LYS A 143 12.36 0.05 29.96
CA LYS A 143 11.86 -0.90 28.95
C LYS A 143 10.65 -0.39 28.16
N LEU A 144 9.97 0.65 28.65
CA LEU A 144 8.82 1.25 27.96
C LEU A 144 9.20 2.50 27.17
N MET A 145 10.43 2.99 27.32
CA MET A 145 10.92 4.14 26.55
C MET A 145 10.91 3.85 25.05
N LEU A 146 10.61 4.88 24.25
CA LEU A 146 10.60 4.80 22.79
C LEU A 146 9.61 3.75 22.23
N ARG A 147 8.68 3.23 23.05
CA ARG A 147 7.69 2.22 22.62
C ARG A 147 6.63 2.82 21.69
N ARG A 148 6.36 4.12 21.83
CA ARG A 148 5.39 4.88 21.05
C ARG A 148 5.97 6.26 20.77
N THR A 149 5.60 6.86 19.66
CA THR A 149 6.01 8.24 19.34
C THR A 149 5.09 9.21 20.08
N GLU A 150 5.55 9.71 21.24
CA GLU A 150 4.78 10.61 22.10
C GLU A 150 5.47 11.97 22.33
N SER A 151 6.74 12.08 21.91
CA SER A 151 7.58 13.28 21.95
C SER A 151 8.08 13.72 20.55
N ILE A 152 8.50 14.98 20.45
CA ILE A 152 9.20 15.57 19.31
C ILE A 152 10.46 14.76 19.02
N VAL A 153 11.23 14.40 20.05
CA VAL A 153 12.51 13.70 19.86
C VAL A 153 12.35 12.28 19.33
N GLU A 154 11.29 11.55 19.74
CA GLU A 154 10.99 10.23 19.18
C GLU A 154 10.64 10.31 17.68
N LYS A 155 9.91 11.35 17.26
CA LYS A 155 9.65 11.59 15.84
C LYS A 155 10.90 12.04 15.10
N LEU A 156 11.74 12.88 15.71
CA LEU A 156 13.05 13.27 15.15
C LEU A 156 13.93 12.04 14.92
N LEU A 157 13.99 11.11 15.87
CA LEU A 157 14.71 9.85 15.76
C LEU A 157 14.20 9.00 14.60
N THR A 158 12.88 8.88 14.46
CA THR A 158 12.27 8.17 13.31
C THR A 158 12.68 8.81 11.98
N ASN A 159 12.63 10.14 11.92
CA ASN A 159 13.00 10.88 10.72
C ASN A 159 14.51 10.72 10.42
N TRP A 160 15.38 10.89 11.41
CA TRP A 160 16.83 10.71 11.30
C TRP A 160 17.20 9.30 10.84
N MET A 161 16.59 8.26 11.43
CA MET A 161 16.77 6.87 10.99
C MET A 161 16.40 6.70 9.51
N SER A 162 15.30 7.31 9.05
CA SER A 162 14.92 7.23 7.64
C SER A 162 15.93 7.89 6.70
N ILE A 163 16.58 8.98 7.14
CA ILE A 163 17.64 9.65 6.37
C ILE A 163 18.84 8.73 6.25
N CYS A 164 19.36 8.25 7.39
CA CYS A 164 20.58 7.46 7.46
C CYS A 164 20.42 6.07 6.81
N LEU A 165 19.24 5.46 6.91
CA LEU A 165 18.99 4.11 6.41
C LEU A 165 18.44 4.07 4.98
N TYR A 166 18.20 5.21 4.32
CA TYR A 166 17.69 5.20 2.95
C TYR A 166 18.63 4.50 1.96
N GLY A 167 19.95 4.69 2.09
CA GLY A 167 20.94 3.97 1.28
C GLY A 167 20.85 2.46 1.47
N PHE A 168 20.90 2.01 2.73
CA PHE A 168 20.74 0.59 3.09
C PHE A 168 19.40 0.00 2.64
N LEU A 169 18.31 0.77 2.74
CA LEU A 169 17.01 0.37 2.22
C LEU A 169 17.08 0.11 0.71
N ARG A 170 17.74 0.97 -0.07
CA ARG A 170 17.84 0.77 -1.52
C ARG A 170 18.76 -0.38 -1.90
N GLU A 171 19.85 -0.55 -1.17
CA GLU A 171 20.92 -1.48 -1.51
C GLU A 171 20.66 -2.92 -1.02
N SER A 172 19.96 -3.10 0.11
CA SER A 172 19.85 -4.40 0.76
C SER A 172 18.42 -4.84 1.06
N VAL A 173 17.55 -3.93 1.50
CA VAL A 173 16.20 -4.30 2.01
C VAL A 173 15.11 -4.12 0.95
N GLY A 174 15.32 -3.24 -0.01
CA GLY A 174 14.29 -2.79 -0.95
C GLY A 174 13.84 -3.87 -1.91
N GLN A 175 14.78 -4.67 -2.44
CA GLN A 175 14.47 -5.80 -3.30
C GLN A 175 13.66 -6.90 -2.59
N PRO A 176 14.09 -7.46 -1.45
CA PRO A 176 13.30 -8.49 -0.76
C PRO A 176 11.94 -7.95 -0.29
N LEU A 177 11.87 -6.68 0.14
CA LEU A 177 10.60 -6.06 0.50
C LEU A 177 9.65 -5.94 -0.71
N PHE A 178 10.17 -5.49 -1.85
CA PHE A 178 9.38 -5.38 -3.07
C PHE A 178 8.90 -6.74 -3.57
N LEU A 179 9.79 -7.75 -3.58
CA LEU A 179 9.46 -9.13 -3.94
C LEU A 179 8.38 -9.71 -3.03
N LEU A 180 8.45 -9.46 -1.73
CA LEU A 180 7.42 -9.88 -0.78
C LEU A 180 6.06 -9.26 -1.11
N VAL A 181 6.00 -7.95 -1.37
CA VAL A 181 4.75 -7.26 -1.75
C VAL A 181 4.19 -7.83 -3.05
N CYS A 182 5.05 -8.09 -4.04
CA CYS A 182 4.62 -8.68 -5.30
C CYS A 182 4.13 -10.12 -5.12
N ALA A 183 4.83 -10.93 -4.34
CA ALA A 183 4.44 -12.30 -4.01
C ALA A 183 3.07 -12.34 -3.34
N LEU A 184 2.84 -11.48 -2.35
CA LEU A 184 1.55 -11.37 -1.67
C LEU A 184 0.44 -10.93 -2.64
N THR A 185 0.70 -9.90 -3.46
CA THR A 185 -0.28 -9.41 -4.45
C THR A 185 -0.65 -10.50 -5.45
N GLN A 186 0.34 -11.22 -5.97
CA GLN A 186 0.13 -12.34 -6.89
C GLN A 186 -0.65 -13.47 -6.23
N GLN A 187 -0.27 -13.85 -5.01
CA GLN A 187 -0.94 -14.92 -4.27
C GLN A 187 -2.41 -14.59 -4.02
N MET A 188 -2.71 -13.36 -3.59
CA MET A 188 -4.08 -12.89 -3.43
C MET A 188 -4.85 -12.93 -4.75
N SER A 189 -4.21 -12.56 -5.86
CA SER A 189 -4.85 -12.49 -7.19
C SER A 189 -5.22 -13.84 -7.81
N LYS A 190 -4.67 -14.95 -7.30
CA LYS A 190 -5.04 -16.32 -7.72
C LYS A 190 -6.41 -16.75 -7.23
N GLY A 191 -6.94 -16.11 -6.19
CA GLY A 191 -8.21 -16.43 -5.57
C GLY A 191 -9.25 -15.32 -5.76
N PRO A 192 -10.54 -15.62 -5.55
CA PRO A 192 -11.59 -14.60 -5.58
C PRO A 192 -11.37 -13.51 -4.53
N VAL A 193 -11.62 -12.26 -4.94
CA VAL A 193 -11.64 -11.09 -4.07
C VAL A 193 -12.99 -10.40 -4.24
N ASP A 194 -13.69 -10.17 -3.13
CA ASP A 194 -14.95 -9.43 -3.15
C ASP A 194 -14.68 -7.93 -3.33
N SER A 195 -15.11 -7.37 -4.45
CA SER A 195 -14.86 -5.97 -4.83
C SER A 195 -15.49 -4.91 -3.90
N VAL A 196 -16.44 -5.28 -3.03
CA VAL A 196 -17.13 -4.35 -2.13
C VAL A 196 -16.52 -4.36 -0.74
N THR A 197 -16.26 -5.55 -0.19
CA THR A 197 -15.70 -5.75 1.15
C THR A 197 -14.19 -5.88 1.18
N GLU A 198 -13.56 -6.03 0.01
CA GLU A 198 -12.13 -6.29 -0.18
C GLU A 198 -11.64 -7.60 0.46
N LYS A 199 -12.55 -8.48 0.87
CA LYS A 199 -12.22 -9.80 1.43
C LYS A 199 -11.74 -10.75 0.34
N ALA A 200 -10.69 -11.50 0.63
CA ALA A 200 -10.03 -12.40 -0.32
C ALA A 200 -10.05 -13.84 0.18
N LEU A 201 -10.10 -14.79 -0.75
CA LEU A 201 -9.98 -16.22 -0.42
C LEU A 201 -8.56 -16.53 0.10
N TYR A 202 -7.54 -16.03 -0.58
CA TYR A 202 -6.15 -16.14 -0.13
C TYR A 202 -5.77 -14.87 0.62
N THR A 203 -5.57 -14.99 1.93
CA THR A 203 -5.22 -13.88 2.81
C THR A 203 -4.37 -14.38 3.97
N LEU A 204 -3.60 -13.47 4.57
CA LEU A 204 -2.86 -13.71 5.81
C LEU A 204 -3.64 -13.28 7.06
N ASN A 205 -4.86 -12.74 6.90
CA ASN A 205 -5.67 -12.21 7.99
C ASN A 205 -7.09 -12.80 7.96
N GLU A 206 -7.50 -13.43 9.07
CA GLU A 206 -8.82 -14.05 9.24
C GLU A 206 -9.99 -13.06 9.09
N ASP A 207 -9.83 -11.81 9.55
CA ASP A 207 -10.88 -10.79 9.42
C ASP A 207 -11.18 -10.45 7.95
N TRP A 208 -10.15 -10.60 7.10
CA TRP A 208 -10.18 -10.34 5.66
C TRP A 208 -10.46 -11.60 4.83
N LEU A 209 -10.73 -12.73 5.48
CA LEU A 209 -11.01 -14.00 4.81
C LEU A 209 -12.40 -13.99 4.19
N LEU A 210 -12.47 -14.37 2.92
CA LEU A 210 -13.72 -14.59 2.20
C LEU A 210 -14.27 -15.99 2.52
N TRP A 211 -15.10 -16.08 3.56
CA TRP A 211 -15.65 -17.34 4.08
C TRP A 211 -16.53 -18.13 3.11
N GLN A 212 -17.14 -17.47 2.13
CA GLN A 212 -18.06 -18.09 1.17
C GLN A 212 -17.64 -17.76 -0.27
N ALA A 213 -16.45 -18.22 -0.67
CA ALA A 213 -16.06 -18.14 -2.07
C ALA A 213 -17.00 -19.03 -2.92
N GLN A 214 -17.60 -18.44 -3.95
CA GLN A 214 -18.34 -19.20 -4.97
C GLN A 214 -17.36 -20.03 -5.81
N ASP A 215 -17.86 -21.09 -6.44
CA ASP A 215 -17.08 -21.86 -7.42
C ASP A 215 -16.56 -20.93 -8.51
N PHE A 216 -15.23 -20.91 -8.65
CA PHE A 216 -14.51 -20.08 -9.60
C PHE A 216 -13.65 -20.94 -10.52
N SER A 217 -13.36 -20.41 -11.71
CA SER A 217 -12.46 -21.05 -12.67
C SER A 217 -11.45 -20.05 -13.21
N PRO A 218 -10.16 -20.42 -13.29
CA PRO A 218 -9.16 -19.58 -13.91
C PRO A 218 -9.42 -19.47 -15.41
N MET A 219 -9.20 -18.27 -15.94
CA MET A 219 -9.34 -17.92 -17.35
C MET A 219 -8.09 -17.17 -17.80
N VAL A 220 -7.42 -17.69 -18.83
CA VAL A 220 -6.26 -17.02 -19.44
C VAL A 220 -6.73 -16.26 -20.67
N HIS A 221 -6.45 -14.96 -20.70
CA HIS A 221 -6.76 -14.07 -21.81
C HIS A 221 -5.48 -13.61 -22.48
N THR A 222 -5.38 -13.81 -23.80
CA THR A 222 -4.27 -13.26 -24.60
C THR A 222 -4.73 -11.99 -25.28
N LEU A 223 -4.18 -10.85 -24.87
CA LEU A 223 -4.45 -9.55 -25.46
C LEU A 223 -3.44 -9.28 -26.57
N SER A 224 -3.90 -9.36 -27.82
CA SER A 224 -3.09 -9.10 -29.03
C SER A 224 -3.05 -7.62 -29.45
N SER A 225 -3.75 -6.74 -28.72
CA SER A 225 -3.78 -5.29 -28.97
C SER A 225 -2.50 -4.55 -28.57
N PHE A 226 -1.53 -5.25 -28.00
CA PHE A 226 -0.22 -4.71 -27.62
C PHE A 226 0.84 -5.08 -28.68
N ILE A 227 1.96 -4.34 -28.71
CA ILE A 227 3.08 -4.59 -29.65
C ILE A 227 3.56 -6.05 -29.55
N GLU A 228 3.53 -6.61 -28.34
CA GLU A 228 3.65 -8.04 -28.12
C GLU A 228 2.42 -8.58 -27.38
N PRO A 229 1.96 -9.81 -27.70
CA PRO A 229 0.85 -10.44 -26.98
C PRO A 229 1.07 -10.43 -25.46
N LEU A 230 0.04 -10.03 -24.71
CA LEU A 230 0.06 -10.04 -23.25
C LEU A 230 -0.89 -11.13 -22.73
N GLU A 231 -0.34 -12.10 -22.01
CA GLU A 231 -1.14 -13.12 -21.33
C GLU A 231 -1.54 -12.63 -19.93
N VAL A 232 -2.83 -12.72 -19.62
CA VAL A 232 -3.40 -12.28 -18.36
C VAL A 232 -4.25 -13.40 -17.77
N SER A 233 -3.89 -13.84 -16.57
CA SER A 233 -4.69 -14.77 -15.79
C SER A 233 -5.73 -14.00 -14.98
N ALA A 234 -7.00 -14.34 -15.17
CA ALA A 234 -8.14 -13.80 -14.45
C ALA A 234 -9.02 -14.96 -13.95
N LEU A 235 -10.02 -14.65 -13.14
CA LEU A 235 -11.03 -15.60 -12.67
C LEU A 235 -12.37 -15.27 -13.32
N ASP A 236 -13.20 -16.28 -13.58
CA ASP A 236 -14.55 -16.06 -14.10
C ASP A 236 -15.40 -15.18 -13.17
N CYS A 237 -15.11 -15.16 -11.87
CA CYS A 237 -15.76 -14.31 -10.88
C CYS A 237 -15.17 -12.90 -10.73
N ASP A 238 -14.07 -12.56 -11.40
CA ASP A 238 -13.52 -11.20 -11.35
C ASP A 238 -14.50 -10.20 -11.98
N THR A 239 -14.62 -9.02 -11.36
CA THR A 239 -15.35 -7.89 -11.94
C THR A 239 -14.57 -7.27 -13.11
N VAL A 240 -15.25 -6.44 -13.91
CA VAL A 240 -14.61 -5.76 -15.04
C VAL A 240 -13.44 -4.89 -14.59
N GLU A 241 -13.55 -4.19 -13.46
CA GLU A 241 -12.46 -3.38 -12.90
C GLU A 241 -11.29 -4.24 -12.43
N GLN A 242 -11.55 -5.33 -11.71
CA GLN A 242 -10.50 -6.27 -11.27
C GLN A 242 -9.73 -6.86 -12.46
N VAL A 243 -10.40 -7.18 -13.56
CA VAL A 243 -9.73 -7.66 -14.79
C VAL A 243 -8.85 -6.56 -15.38
N LYS A 244 -9.31 -5.31 -15.43
CA LYS A 244 -8.47 -4.17 -15.89
C LYS A 244 -7.22 -4.04 -15.03
N GLU A 245 -7.34 -4.14 -13.71
CA GLU A 245 -6.20 -4.09 -12.79
C GLU A 245 -5.21 -5.22 -13.04
N LYS A 246 -5.69 -6.46 -13.24
CA LYS A 246 -4.84 -7.61 -13.59
C LYS A 246 -4.11 -7.41 -14.92
N ILE A 247 -4.76 -6.81 -15.92
CA ILE A 247 -4.10 -6.47 -17.20
C ILE A 247 -3.01 -5.41 -17.00
N LEU A 248 -3.30 -4.34 -16.25
CA LEU A 248 -2.32 -3.29 -15.98
C LEU A 248 -1.12 -3.83 -15.20
N LEU A 249 -1.36 -4.73 -14.24
CA LEU A 249 -0.31 -5.40 -13.49
C LEU A 249 0.52 -6.30 -14.39
N ALA A 250 -0.11 -7.13 -15.22
CA ALA A 250 0.58 -7.98 -16.18
C ALA A 250 1.42 -7.17 -17.17
N PHE A 251 0.88 -6.06 -17.69
CA PHE A 251 1.60 -5.13 -18.57
C PHE A 251 2.84 -4.57 -17.86
N LYS A 252 2.67 -4.04 -16.65
CA LYS A 252 3.77 -3.46 -15.88
C LYS A 252 4.86 -4.50 -15.57
N THR A 253 4.47 -5.72 -15.24
CA THR A 253 5.41 -6.82 -14.98
C THR A 253 6.18 -7.22 -16.23
N LYS A 254 5.50 -7.31 -17.39
CA LYS A 254 6.12 -7.70 -18.66
C LYS A 254 7.03 -6.61 -19.23
N PHE A 255 6.60 -5.36 -19.22
CA PHE A 255 7.28 -4.26 -19.91
C PHE A 255 8.09 -3.33 -19.00
N GLY A 256 7.92 -3.42 -17.67
CA GLY A 256 8.68 -2.65 -16.68
C GLY A 256 8.21 -1.21 -16.45
N PHE A 257 7.14 -0.76 -17.12
CA PHE A 257 6.58 0.58 -16.97
C PHE A 257 5.04 0.54 -16.93
N PRO A 258 4.37 1.52 -16.28
CA PRO A 258 2.92 1.56 -16.24
C PRO A 258 2.33 1.85 -17.63
N TYR A 259 1.17 1.27 -17.92
CA TYR A 259 0.43 1.60 -19.14
C TYR A 259 -0.12 3.04 -19.06
N ASN A 260 -0.02 3.79 -20.16
CA ASN A 260 -0.32 5.23 -20.17
C ASN A 260 -1.82 5.59 -20.18
N ILE A 261 -2.72 4.59 -20.25
CA ILE A 261 -4.17 4.83 -20.28
C ILE A 261 -4.76 4.63 -18.87
N PRO A 262 -5.51 5.62 -18.35
CA PRO A 262 -6.24 5.46 -17.10
C PRO A 262 -7.22 4.27 -17.14
N LEU A 263 -7.35 3.54 -16.03
CA LEU A 263 -8.24 2.37 -15.89
C LEU A 263 -9.65 2.60 -16.46
N ARG A 264 -10.22 3.78 -16.21
CA ARG A 264 -11.57 4.17 -16.67
C ARG A 264 -11.70 4.26 -18.19
N GLN A 265 -10.62 4.56 -18.90
CA GLN A 265 -10.57 4.70 -20.36
C GLN A 265 -10.15 3.38 -21.05
N MET A 266 -9.76 2.38 -20.27
CA MET A 266 -9.41 1.07 -20.78
C MET A 266 -10.68 0.30 -21.15
N HIS A 267 -10.74 -0.17 -22.39
CA HIS A 267 -11.83 -0.99 -22.92
C HIS A 267 -11.40 -2.45 -22.92
N ILE A 268 -12.23 -3.32 -22.35
CA ILE A 268 -12.05 -4.79 -22.42
C ILE A 268 -13.24 -5.34 -23.21
N GLY A 269 -12.98 -6.30 -24.10
CA GLY A 269 -13.97 -6.93 -24.98
C GLY A 269 -13.70 -6.61 -26.46
N GLN A 270 -13.69 -7.65 -27.30
CA GLN A 270 -13.26 -7.54 -28.70
C GLN A 270 -14.28 -6.81 -29.60
N PHE A 271 -15.57 -6.97 -29.33
CA PHE A 271 -16.67 -6.39 -30.12
C PHE A 271 -17.62 -5.50 -29.33
N VAL A 272 -17.80 -5.78 -28.04
CA VAL A 272 -18.67 -5.00 -27.15
C VAL A 272 -17.89 -4.69 -25.89
N PRO A 273 -17.75 -3.41 -25.51
CA PRO A 273 -17.02 -3.03 -24.31
C PRO A 273 -17.75 -3.53 -23.06
N LEU A 274 -17.03 -4.27 -22.22
CA LEU A 274 -17.50 -4.72 -20.92
C LEU A 274 -17.58 -3.53 -19.96
N LYS A 275 -18.67 -3.46 -19.19
CA LYS A 275 -18.93 -2.43 -18.19
C LYS A 275 -19.17 -3.04 -16.81
N GLU A 276 -18.80 -2.31 -15.76
CA GLU A 276 -19.02 -2.70 -14.36
C GLU A 276 -20.50 -2.98 -14.07
N VAL A 277 -21.37 -2.13 -14.60
CA VAL A 277 -22.83 -2.28 -14.57
C VAL A 277 -23.38 -1.90 -15.94
N ASP A 278 -24.32 -2.68 -16.45
CA ASP A 278 -25.05 -2.40 -17.68
C ASP A 278 -26.53 -2.83 -17.57
N ALA A 279 -27.30 -2.66 -18.64
CA ALA A 279 -28.72 -3.04 -18.64
C ALA A 279 -28.98 -4.54 -18.45
N SER A 280 -27.93 -5.38 -18.52
CA SER A 280 -28.04 -6.82 -18.27
C SER A 280 -27.59 -7.23 -16.86
N SER A 281 -27.15 -6.29 -16.02
CA SER A 281 -26.71 -6.59 -14.65
C SER A 281 -27.82 -7.23 -13.82
N GLY A 282 -27.44 -8.26 -13.07
CA GLY A 282 -28.37 -8.94 -12.16
C GLY A 282 -28.79 -8.03 -11.01
N VAL A 283 -30.05 -8.11 -10.59
CA VAL A 283 -30.59 -7.36 -9.45
C VAL A 283 -31.11 -8.34 -8.42
N LEU A 284 -30.67 -8.18 -7.17
CA LEU A 284 -31.13 -8.96 -6.01
C LEU A 284 -31.80 -8.00 -5.02
N GLY A 285 -33.13 -7.94 -5.06
CA GLY A 285 -33.88 -6.96 -4.27
C GLY A 285 -33.55 -5.54 -4.72
N GLU A 286 -32.94 -4.74 -3.85
CA GLU A 286 -32.51 -3.36 -4.13
C GLU A 286 -31.03 -3.25 -4.54
N VAL A 287 -30.29 -4.37 -4.52
CA VAL A 287 -28.84 -4.37 -4.82
C VAL A 287 -28.61 -4.79 -6.27
N THR A 288 -27.87 -3.96 -7.00
CA THR A 288 -27.39 -4.30 -8.35
C THR A 288 -26.05 -5.01 -8.23
N MET A 289 -25.95 -6.19 -8.84
CA MET A 289 -24.74 -6.99 -8.87
C MET A 289 -23.76 -6.45 -9.91
N LEU A 290 -22.48 -6.36 -9.54
CA LEU A 290 -21.42 -6.02 -10.48
C LEU A 290 -21.23 -7.15 -11.51
N ASN A 291 -20.96 -6.76 -12.74
CA ASN A 291 -20.77 -7.70 -13.84
C ASN A 291 -19.39 -8.36 -13.76
N THR A 292 -19.37 -9.69 -13.84
CA THR A 292 -18.15 -10.51 -13.85
C THR A 292 -17.85 -11.07 -15.24
N LEU A 293 -16.67 -11.66 -15.44
CA LEU A 293 -16.37 -12.38 -16.70
C LEU A 293 -17.38 -13.51 -16.99
N LYS A 294 -17.81 -14.24 -15.95
CA LYS A 294 -18.83 -15.29 -16.02
C LYS A 294 -20.18 -14.77 -16.50
N HIS A 295 -20.57 -13.56 -16.07
CA HIS A 295 -21.79 -12.89 -16.53
C HIS A 295 -21.80 -12.74 -18.05
N TYR A 296 -20.73 -12.17 -18.60
CA TYR A 296 -20.61 -11.93 -20.03
C TYR A 296 -20.39 -13.22 -20.83
N LYS A 297 -19.65 -14.21 -20.29
CA LYS A 297 -19.51 -15.53 -20.93
C LYS A 297 -20.87 -16.19 -21.16
N ARG A 298 -21.76 -16.17 -20.16
CA ARG A 298 -23.13 -16.72 -20.33
C ARG A 298 -23.91 -15.98 -21.42
N LYS A 299 -23.83 -14.65 -21.45
CA LYS A 299 -24.53 -13.82 -22.45
C LYS A 299 -24.08 -14.12 -23.89
N TYR A 300 -22.78 -14.19 -24.14
CA TYR A 300 -22.22 -14.40 -25.49
C TYR A 300 -22.16 -15.88 -25.92
N THR A 301 -22.34 -16.82 -24.99
CA THR A 301 -22.54 -18.24 -25.34
C THR A 301 -23.99 -18.50 -25.79
N VAL A 302 -24.96 -17.71 -25.30
CA VAL A 302 -26.39 -17.83 -25.65
C VAL A 302 -26.74 -17.04 -26.92
N GLY A 303 -25.88 -16.10 -27.36
CA GLY A 303 -25.99 -15.43 -28.65
C GLY A 303 -24.62 -15.37 -29.33
N GLN A 304 -24.42 -16.22 -30.36
CA GLN A 304 -23.20 -16.39 -31.17
C GLN A 304 -22.26 -15.15 -31.20
N LYS A 305 -21.15 -15.22 -30.46
CA LYS A 305 -19.79 -14.78 -30.85
C LYS A 305 -18.84 -14.92 -29.65
N SER A 306 -17.74 -15.64 -29.83
CA SER A 306 -16.71 -15.87 -28.81
C SER A 306 -16.07 -14.57 -28.31
N ILE A 307 -15.70 -14.56 -27.02
CA ILE A 307 -14.96 -13.50 -26.30
C ILE A 307 -13.55 -13.37 -26.84
#